data_AF-A0A7S3DYN5-F1
#
_entry.id   AF-A0A7S3DYN5-F1
#
_cell.length_a   1.000
_cell.length_b   1.000
_cell.length_c   1.000
_cell.angle_alpha   90.00
_cell.angle_beta   90.00
_cell.angle_gamma   90.00
#
_symmetry.space_group_name_H-M   'P 1'
#
loop_
_entity.id
_entity.type
_entity.pdbx_description
1 polymer ?
#
loop_
_entity_poly.entity_id
_entity_poly.type
_entity_poly.pdbx_seq_one_letter_code
_entity_poly.pdbx_strand_id
1 'polypeptide(L)'
;GATAAVIQVVSLMWLRTSMNYQYRYGGNLQTSLSALWEEGGIGRLYQGLPFAIVQGPLTRFGDTAANVGILALLESLDETRDLPLPIKTAFGSVTAGLWRIVLMPIDASKTAMQVEGREGLERLWSSVVATEDGASASGPGVLYRGALAQAAATAAGHFPWFA
;
A
#
# COMPACT_ATOMS: atom_id res chain seq x y z
N GLY A 1 3.80 17.75 -5.56
CA GLY A 1 3.60 16.31 -5.35
C GLY A 1 3.14 15.99 -3.94
N ALA A 2 4.03 16.11 -2.94
CA ALA A 2 3.74 15.72 -1.56
C ALA A 2 2.56 16.46 -0.91
N THR A 3 2.48 17.79 -1.06
CA THR A 3 1.35 18.59 -0.51
C THR A 3 0.00 18.14 -1.07
N ALA A 4 -0.05 17.82 -2.37
CA ALA A 4 -1.26 17.29 -2.99
C ALA A 4 -1.63 15.90 -2.44
N ALA A 5 -0.64 15.04 -2.17
CA ALA A 5 -0.87 13.74 -1.52
C ALA A 5 -1.41 13.90 -0.10
N VAL A 6 -0.91 14.88 0.68
CA VAL A 6 -1.41 15.17 2.02
C VAL A 6 -2.85 15.67 1.97
N ILE A 7 -3.17 16.62 1.08
CA ILE A 7 -4.54 17.11 0.89
C ILE A 7 -5.47 15.96 0.50
N GLN A 8 -5.05 15.13 -0.47
CA GLN A 8 -5.82 13.96 -0.89
C GLN A 8 -6.08 12.98 0.26
N VAL A 9 -5.06 12.71 1.09
CA VAL A 9 -5.21 11.84 2.26
C VAL A 9 -6.22 12.46 3.22
N VAL A 10 -6.07 13.73 3.61
CA VAL A 10 -6.99 14.36 4.55
C VAL A 10 -8.42 14.43 4.00
N SER A 11 -8.61 14.75 2.72
CA SER A 11 -9.95 14.87 2.14
C SER A 11 -10.68 13.53 1.94
N LEU A 12 -9.95 12.45 1.63
CA LEU A 12 -10.53 11.19 1.17
C LEU A 12 -10.29 10.01 2.11
N MET A 13 -9.55 10.19 3.21
CA MET A 13 -9.22 9.08 4.10
C MET A 13 -10.45 8.48 4.77
N TRP A 14 -11.42 9.30 5.20
CA TRP A 14 -12.67 8.81 5.80
C TRP A 14 -13.40 7.82 4.87
N LEU A 15 -13.43 8.13 3.57
CA LEU A 15 -14.06 7.27 2.57
C LEU A 15 -13.30 5.96 2.41
N ARG A 16 -11.96 6.04 2.36
CA ARG A 16 -11.10 4.85 2.27
C ARG A 16 -11.23 3.96 3.51
N THR A 17 -11.35 4.54 4.69
CA THR A 17 -11.57 3.83 5.95
C THR A 17 -12.90 3.08 5.91
N SER A 18 -13.98 3.75 5.49
CA SER A 18 -15.30 3.13 5.33
C SER A 18 -15.30 2.02 4.28
N MET A 19 -14.61 2.18 3.15
CA MET A 19 -14.49 1.13 2.13
C MET A 19 -13.70 -0.07 2.63
N ASN A 20 -12.60 0.14 3.35
CA ASN A 20 -11.82 -0.94 3.93
C ASN A 20 -12.62 -1.72 4.98
N TYR A 21 -13.44 -1.03 5.77
CA TYR A 21 -14.39 -1.67 6.67
C TYR A 21 -15.40 -2.54 5.91
N GLN A 22 -15.98 -2.02 4.82
CA GLN A 22 -16.90 -2.78 3.94
C GLN A 22 -16.25 -4.03 3.36
N TYR A 23 -15.00 -3.95 2.92
CA TYR A 23 -14.30 -5.11 2.36
C TYR A 23 -14.13 -6.23 3.38
N ARG A 24 -14.04 -5.91 4.68
CA ARG A 24 -13.84 -6.89 5.74
C ARG A 24 -15.15 -7.47 6.29
N TYR A 25 -16.17 -6.63 6.50
CA TYR A 25 -17.40 -6.99 7.19
C TYR A 25 -18.63 -7.06 6.28
N GLY A 26 -18.49 -6.63 5.02
CA GLY A 26 -19.61 -6.48 4.08
C GLY A 26 -20.46 -5.24 4.39
N GLY A 27 -21.60 -5.13 3.69
CA GLY A 27 -22.57 -4.04 3.87
C GLY A 27 -22.43 -2.92 2.84
N ASN A 28 -22.94 -1.74 3.18
CA ASN A 28 -22.91 -0.55 2.32
C ASN A 28 -22.22 0.63 3.02
N LEU A 29 -22.08 1.75 2.30
CA LEU A 29 -21.42 2.95 2.82
C LEU A 29 -22.11 3.52 4.06
N GLN A 30 -23.43 3.55 4.06
CA GLN A 30 -24.20 4.13 5.15
C GLN A 30 -24.06 3.30 6.42
N THR A 31 -24.16 1.96 6.33
CA THR A 31 -24.00 1.07 7.49
C THR A 31 -22.59 1.14 8.07
N SER A 32 -21.58 1.21 7.20
CA SER A 32 -20.18 1.25 7.63
C SER A 32 -19.82 2.60 8.26
N LEU A 33 -20.34 3.70 7.72
CA LEU A 33 -20.18 5.02 8.31
C LEU A 33 -20.86 5.12 9.67
N SER A 34 -22.09 4.61 9.81
CA SER A 34 -22.79 4.59 11.10
C SER A 34 -22.01 3.78 12.13
N ALA A 35 -21.54 2.58 11.78
CA ALA A 35 -20.74 1.75 12.68
C ALA A 35 -19.45 2.45 13.13
N LEU A 36 -18.68 3.02 12.19
CA LEU A 36 -17.45 3.75 12.51
C LEU A 36 -17.73 5.02 13.33
N TRP A 37 -18.87 5.67 13.11
CA TRP A 37 -19.28 6.84 13.87
C TRP A 37 -19.65 6.49 15.32
N GLU A 38 -20.35 5.38 15.53
CA GLU A 38 -20.67 4.85 16.86
C GLU A 38 -19.43 4.38 17.62
N GLU A 39 -18.45 3.78 16.93
CA GLU A 39 -17.20 3.31 17.54
C GLU A 39 -16.29 4.45 18.05
N GLY A 40 -16.26 5.60 17.36
CA GLY A 40 -15.34 6.67 17.74
C GLY A 40 -15.42 7.95 16.91
N GLY A 41 -16.55 8.18 16.23
CA GLY A 41 -16.83 9.40 15.47
C GLY A 41 -15.76 9.73 14.43
N ILE A 42 -15.41 11.02 14.34
CA ILE A 42 -14.41 11.52 13.39
C ILE A 42 -13.04 10.89 13.64
N GLY A 43 -12.64 10.66 14.90
CA GLY A 43 -11.35 10.05 15.22
C GLY A 43 -11.18 8.67 14.58
N ARG A 44 -12.25 7.88 14.55
CA ARG A 44 -12.28 6.54 13.95
C ARG A 44 -12.10 6.57 12.43
N LEU A 45 -12.73 7.53 11.75
CA LEU A 45 -12.63 7.71 10.29
C LEU A 45 -11.20 8.03 9.81
N TYR A 46 -10.38 8.64 10.68
CA TYR A 46 -9.00 9.04 10.39
C TYR A 46 -7.95 8.15 11.06
N GLN A 47 -8.32 6.98 11.60
CA GLN A 47 -7.34 6.01 12.08
C GLN A 47 -6.51 5.45 10.91
N GLY A 48 -5.18 5.54 11.03
CA GLY A 48 -4.25 5.25 9.92
C GLY A 48 -3.56 6.49 9.33
N LEU A 49 -3.94 7.71 9.75
CA LEU A 49 -3.46 8.95 9.16
C LEU A 49 -1.92 9.11 9.19
N PRO A 50 -1.22 8.76 10.29
CA PRO A 50 0.24 8.85 10.32
C PRO A 50 0.90 7.97 9.25
N PHE A 51 0.42 6.73 9.07
CA PHE A 51 0.92 5.84 8.03
C PHE A 51 0.58 6.36 6.63
N ALA A 52 -0.64 6.88 6.43
CA ALA A 52 -1.07 7.39 5.13
C ALA A 52 -0.25 8.60 4.65
N ILE A 53 0.10 9.51 5.56
CA ILE A 53 0.91 10.70 5.25
C ILE A 53 2.33 10.31 4.85
N VAL A 54 2.92 9.28 5.45
CA VAL A 54 4.27 8.78 5.13
C VAL A 54 4.26 7.93 3.86
N GLN A 55 3.24 7.07 3.71
CA GLN A 55 3.10 6.15 2.58
C GLN A 55 3.01 6.89 1.24
N GLY A 56 2.28 8.01 1.17
CA GLY A 56 2.04 8.76 -0.07
C GLY A 56 3.35 9.24 -0.74
N PRO A 57 4.20 10.02 -0.04
CA PRO A 57 5.50 10.44 -0.55
C PRO A 57 6.43 9.27 -0.88
N LEU A 58 6.53 8.24 -0.02
CA LEU A 58 7.38 7.07 -0.26
C LEU A 58 6.97 6.29 -1.50
N THR A 59 5.66 6.10 -1.67
CA THR A 59 5.08 5.47 -2.86
C THR A 59 5.49 6.24 -4.12
N ARG A 60 5.26 7.56 -4.14
CA ARG A 60 5.58 8.40 -5.29
C ARG A 60 7.07 8.43 -5.59
N PHE A 61 7.91 8.47 -4.55
CA PHE A 61 9.36 8.41 -4.71
C PHE A 61 9.79 7.13 -5.42
N GLY A 62 9.37 5.96 -4.94
CA GLY A 62 9.77 4.71 -5.57
C GLY A 62 9.14 4.48 -6.94
N ASP A 63 7.90 4.94 -7.18
CA ASP A 63 7.32 4.91 -8.53
C ASP A 63 8.16 5.75 -9.51
N THR A 64 8.64 6.94 -9.09
CA THR A 64 9.53 7.77 -9.93
C THR A 64 10.92 7.16 -10.10
N ALA A 65 11.51 6.63 -9.02
CA ALA A 65 12.80 5.97 -9.07
C ALA A 65 12.78 4.70 -9.94
N ALA A 66 11.70 3.91 -9.87
CA ALA A 66 11.50 2.74 -10.71
C ALA A 66 11.35 3.11 -12.18
N ASN A 67 10.72 4.24 -12.51
CA ASN A 67 10.63 4.70 -13.89
C ASN A 67 11.95 5.28 -14.40
N VAL A 68 12.39 6.39 -13.82
CA VAL A 68 13.53 7.15 -14.33
C VAL A 68 14.85 6.42 -14.07
N GLY A 69 14.98 5.77 -12.90
CA GLY A 69 16.20 5.08 -12.50
C GLY A 69 16.45 3.80 -13.30
N ILE A 70 15.41 3.01 -13.57
CA ILE A 70 15.57 1.80 -14.41
C ILE A 70 15.81 2.17 -15.87
N LEU A 71 15.13 3.19 -16.40
CA LEU A 71 15.42 3.70 -17.74
C LEU A 71 16.89 4.14 -17.85
N ALA A 72 17.37 4.95 -16.91
CA ALA A 72 18.76 5.41 -16.89
C ALA A 72 19.76 4.25 -16.74
N LEU A 73 19.45 3.25 -15.91
CA LEU A 73 20.28 2.06 -15.75
C LEU A 73 20.35 1.25 -17.04
N LEU A 74 19.21 0.99 -17.69
CA LEU A 74 19.15 0.24 -18.94
C LEU A 74 19.81 0.97 -20.10
N GLU A 75 19.79 2.31 -20.12
CA GLU A 75 20.48 3.12 -21.11
C GLU A 75 21.99 3.22 -20.89
N SER A 76 22.45 3.03 -19.64
CA SER A 76 23.87 3.04 -19.28
C SER A 76 24.63 1.76 -19.65
N LEU A 77 23.91 0.67 -19.94
CA LEU A 77 24.46 -0.62 -20.32
C LEU A 77 24.38 -0.78 -21.84
N ASP A 78 25.52 -1.00 -22.50
CA ASP A 78 25.59 -1.14 -23.97
C ASP A 78 24.67 -2.26 -24.50
N GLU A 79 24.50 -3.34 -23.74
CA GLU A 79 23.65 -4.49 -24.09
C GLU A 79 22.14 -4.18 -24.04
N THR A 80 21.70 -3.25 -23.20
CA THR A 80 20.26 -2.96 -22.98
C THR A 80 19.81 -1.60 -23.51
N ARG A 81 20.75 -0.81 -24.04
CA ARG A 81 20.51 0.55 -24.53
C ARG A 81 19.54 0.58 -25.70
N ASP A 82 19.65 -0.38 -26.62
CA ASP A 82 18.84 -0.42 -27.84
C ASP A 82 17.55 -1.25 -27.67
N LEU A 83 17.19 -1.63 -26.43
CA LEU A 83 15.94 -2.32 -26.17
C LEU A 83 14.73 -1.42 -26.50
N PRO A 84 13.68 -1.99 -27.11
CA PRO A 84 12.40 -1.31 -27.30
C PRO A 84 11.84 -0.73 -26.01
N LEU A 85 11.26 0.47 -26.09
CA LEU A 85 10.66 1.18 -24.96
C LEU A 85 9.70 0.30 -24.12
N PRO A 86 8.82 -0.55 -24.71
CA PRO A 86 7.94 -1.42 -23.93
C PRO A 86 8.67 -2.41 -23.01
N ILE A 87 9.86 -2.89 -23.42
CA ILE A 87 10.67 -3.80 -22.62
C ILE A 87 11.31 -3.05 -21.45
N LYS A 88 11.83 -1.84 -21.70
CA LYS A 88 12.39 -0.98 -20.64
C LYS A 88 11.31 -0.59 -19.61
N THR A 89 10.10 -0.26 -20.09
CA THR A 89 8.93 -0.02 -19.24
C THR A 89 8.53 -1.26 -18.44
N ALA A 90 8.65 -2.48 -18.99
CA ALA A 90 8.39 -3.70 -18.25
C ALA A 90 9.30 -3.85 -17.02
N PHE A 91 10.60 -3.56 -17.15
CA PHE A 91 11.53 -3.54 -16.02
C PHE A 91 11.18 -2.46 -14.99
N GLY A 92 10.74 -1.28 -15.45
CA GLY A 92 10.20 -0.24 -14.57
C GLY A 92 8.99 -0.72 -13.77
N SER A 93 8.04 -1.39 -14.41
CA SER A 93 6.84 -1.96 -13.78
C SER A 93 7.16 -3.06 -12.76
N VAL A 94 8.14 -3.93 -13.05
CA VAL A 94 8.63 -4.93 -12.08
C VAL A 94 9.25 -4.24 -10.86
N THR A 95 10.09 -3.25 -11.09
CA THR A 95 10.76 -2.50 -10.01
C THR A 95 9.76 -1.72 -9.15
N ALA A 96 8.73 -1.14 -9.77
CA ALA A 96 7.62 -0.50 -9.05
C ALA A 96 6.83 -1.51 -8.20
N GLY A 97 6.57 -2.71 -8.73
CA GLY A 97 5.97 -3.82 -7.99
C GLY A 97 6.81 -4.25 -6.78
N LEU A 98 8.13 -4.39 -6.96
CA LEU A 98 9.07 -4.72 -5.88
C LEU A 98 9.11 -3.61 -4.81
N TRP A 99 9.07 -2.34 -5.22
CA TRP A 99 8.97 -1.23 -4.28
C TRP A 99 7.73 -1.34 -3.40
N ARG A 100 6.61 -1.86 -3.94
CA ARG A 100 5.39 -2.03 -3.14
C ARG A 100 5.50 -3.14 -2.12
N ILE A 101 6.25 -4.19 -2.42
CA ILE A 101 6.59 -5.21 -1.43
C ILE A 101 7.34 -4.56 -0.26
N VAL A 102 8.30 -3.66 -0.52
CA VAL A 102 9.02 -2.94 0.54
C VAL A 102 8.09 -2.07 1.41
N LEU A 103 7.06 -1.47 0.82
CA LEU A 103 6.09 -0.63 1.54
C LEU A 103 4.98 -1.41 2.26
N MET A 104 4.87 -2.73 2.06
CA MET A 104 3.84 -3.58 2.67
C MET A 104 3.67 -3.42 4.19
N PRO A 105 4.74 -3.32 5.01
CA PRO A 105 4.60 -3.10 6.45
C PRO A 105 3.78 -1.84 6.80
N ILE A 106 3.97 -0.77 6.04
CA ILE A 106 3.25 0.51 6.23
C ILE A 106 1.79 0.34 5.77
N ASP A 107 1.58 -0.32 4.63
CA ASP A 107 0.26 -0.55 4.05
C ASP A 107 -0.60 -1.46 4.94
N ALA A 108 -0.01 -2.53 5.49
CA ALA A 108 -0.64 -3.44 6.42
C ALA A 108 -1.02 -2.74 7.72
N SER A 109 -0.10 -1.95 8.29
CA SER A 109 -0.35 -1.18 9.52
C SER A 109 -1.45 -0.13 9.33
N LYS A 110 -1.46 0.56 8.19
CA LYS A 110 -2.53 1.50 7.82
C LYS A 110 -3.87 0.78 7.71
N THR A 111 -3.92 -0.33 6.98
CA THR A 111 -5.17 -1.07 6.74
C THR A 111 -5.71 -1.66 8.02
N ALA A 112 -4.86 -2.23 8.88
CA ALA A 112 -5.26 -2.71 10.20
C ALA A 112 -5.90 -1.59 11.04
N MET A 113 -5.30 -0.40 11.06
CA MET A 113 -5.90 0.77 11.72
C MET A 113 -7.21 1.24 11.06
N GLN A 114 -7.33 1.18 9.74
CA GLN A 114 -8.56 1.60 9.05
C GLN A 114 -9.72 0.62 9.28
N VAL A 115 -9.44 -0.68 9.38
CA VAL A 115 -10.49 -1.71 9.53
C VAL A 115 -10.86 -1.92 10.99
N GLU A 116 -9.87 -2.22 11.85
CA GLU A 116 -10.10 -2.65 13.23
C GLU A 116 -9.53 -1.66 14.26
N GLY A 117 -8.90 -0.58 13.79
CA GLY A 117 -8.43 0.49 14.67
C GLY A 117 -7.16 0.13 15.42
N ARG A 118 -7.03 0.70 16.62
CA ARG A 118 -5.83 0.51 17.45
C ARG A 118 -5.66 -0.95 17.85
N GLU A 119 -6.74 -1.62 18.22
CA GLU A 119 -6.72 -3.04 18.56
C GLU A 119 -6.25 -3.89 17.37
N GLY A 120 -6.70 -3.57 16.15
CA GLY A 120 -6.24 -4.22 14.93
C GLY A 120 -4.73 -4.10 14.71
N LEU A 121 -4.18 -2.91 14.95
CA LEU A 121 -2.74 -2.67 14.85
C LEU A 121 -1.97 -3.46 15.92
N GLU A 122 -2.47 -3.48 17.15
CA GLU A 122 -1.87 -4.24 18.25
C GLU A 122 -1.90 -5.76 17.98
N ARG A 123 -3.00 -6.29 17.43
CA ARG A 123 -3.11 -7.68 16.97
C ARG A 123 -2.15 -8.00 15.82
N LEU A 124 -1.99 -7.07 14.86
CA LEU A 124 -1.05 -7.23 13.75
C LEU A 124 0.40 -7.33 14.26
N TRP A 125 0.82 -6.38 15.08
CA TRP A 125 2.19 -6.33 15.59
C TRP A 125 2.48 -7.41 16.64
N SER A 126 1.49 -7.79 17.45
CA SER A 126 1.64 -8.96 18.32
C SER A 126 1.80 -10.25 17.51
N SER A 127 1.12 -10.40 16.37
CA SER A 127 1.33 -11.53 15.44
C SER A 127 2.71 -11.52 14.75
N VAL A 128 3.33 -10.35 14.61
CA VAL A 128 4.69 -10.20 14.08
C VAL A 128 5.74 -10.57 15.12
N VAL A 129 5.51 -10.22 16.39
CA VAL A 129 6.42 -10.49 17.51
C VAL A 129 6.23 -11.90 18.08
N ALA A 130 5.02 -12.47 17.98
CA ALA A 130 4.73 -13.84 18.39
C ALA A 130 5.59 -14.80 17.57
N THR A 131 6.53 -15.45 18.26
CA THR A 131 7.46 -16.40 17.66
C THR A 131 6.85 -17.78 17.84
N GLU A 132 6.44 -18.38 16.72
CA GLU A 132 6.12 -19.80 16.51
C GLU A 132 5.48 -20.58 17.68
N ASP A 133 4.15 -20.62 17.71
CA ASP A 133 3.41 -21.80 18.22
C ASP A 133 2.43 -22.31 17.16
N GLY A 134 2.98 -23.10 16.24
CA GLY A 134 2.35 -24.34 15.75
C GLY A 134 1.23 -24.33 14.70
N ALA A 135 0.54 -23.22 14.38
CA ALA A 135 -0.60 -23.36 13.43
C ALA A 135 -0.97 -22.18 12.53
N SER A 136 -0.33 -21.02 12.64
CA SER A 136 -0.58 -19.90 11.73
C SER A 136 0.65 -19.03 11.67
N ALA A 137 1.12 -18.68 10.47
CA ALA A 137 2.35 -17.92 10.25
C ALA A 137 2.42 -16.71 11.22
N SER A 138 3.28 -16.83 12.22
CA SER A 138 3.55 -15.83 13.27
C SER A 138 5.01 -15.41 13.07
N GLY A 139 5.23 -14.12 12.83
CA GLY A 139 6.48 -13.57 12.32
C GLY A 139 6.29 -12.44 11.30
N PRO A 140 7.38 -11.83 10.78
CA PRO A 140 7.29 -10.66 9.89
C PRO A 140 6.54 -10.93 8.59
N GLY A 141 6.43 -12.20 8.15
CA GLY A 141 5.67 -12.61 6.97
C GLY A 141 4.17 -12.24 7.02
N VAL A 142 3.59 -12.01 8.20
CA VAL A 142 2.20 -11.53 8.35
C VAL A 142 1.99 -10.19 7.65
N LEU A 143 2.99 -9.30 7.67
CA LEU A 143 2.94 -7.99 7.03
C LEU A 143 2.94 -8.08 5.50
N TYR A 144 3.35 -9.22 4.94
CA TYR A 144 3.49 -9.44 3.50
C TYR A 144 2.35 -10.29 2.92
N ARG A 145 1.29 -10.55 3.69
CA ARG A 145 0.10 -11.25 3.18
C ARG A 145 -0.53 -10.44 2.05
N GLY A 146 -0.54 -11.01 0.85
CA GLY A 146 -1.02 -10.34 -0.37
C GLY A 146 0.02 -9.47 -1.09
N ALA A 147 1.28 -9.43 -0.63
CA ALA A 147 2.33 -8.61 -1.23
C ALA A 147 2.55 -8.89 -2.72
N LEU A 148 2.53 -10.16 -3.14
CA LEU A 148 2.67 -10.55 -4.54
C LEU A 148 1.47 -10.12 -5.39
N ALA A 149 0.25 -10.22 -4.85
CA ALA A 149 -0.96 -9.77 -5.53
C ALA A 149 -0.96 -8.24 -5.71
N GLN A 150 -0.53 -7.50 -4.67
CA GLN A 150 -0.37 -6.04 -4.75
C GLN A 150 0.75 -5.63 -5.72
N ALA A 151 1.89 -6.33 -5.71
CA ALA A 151 2.98 -6.10 -6.65
C ALA A 151 2.52 -6.34 -8.09
N ALA A 152 1.81 -7.44 -8.34
CA ALA A 152 1.24 -7.75 -9.66
C ALA A 152 0.20 -6.71 -10.10
N ALA A 153 -0.71 -6.31 -9.21
CA ALA A 153 -1.68 -5.25 -9.50
C ALA A 153 -0.99 -3.90 -9.80
N THR A 154 0.12 -3.60 -9.10
CA THR A 154 0.92 -2.39 -9.36
C THR A 154 1.61 -2.49 -10.72
N ALA A 155 2.27 -3.61 -11.02
CA ALA A 155 2.92 -3.82 -12.31
C ALA A 155 1.92 -3.73 -13.47
N ALA A 156 0.75 -4.35 -13.32
CA ALA A 156 -0.33 -4.31 -14.31
C ALA A 156 -0.97 -2.92 -14.47
N GLY A 157 -1.08 -2.14 -13.39
CA GLY A 157 -1.57 -0.76 -13.46
C GLY A 157 -0.52 0.24 -13.97
N HIS A 158 0.75 -0.08 -13.79
CA HIS A 158 1.87 0.77 -14.19
C HIS A 158 2.22 0.62 -15.67
N PHE A 159 2.15 -0.61 -16.21
CA PHE A 159 2.49 -0.90 -17.60
C PHE A 159 1.69 -0.06 -18.63
N PRO A 160 0.35 0.10 -18.55
CA PRO A 160 -0.42 0.87 -19.53
C PRO A 160 -0.18 2.38 -19.48
N TRP A 161 0.34 2.91 -18.37
CA TRP A 161 0.59 4.35 -18.21
C TRP A 161 1.90 4.79 -18.88
N PHE A 162 2.79 3.83 -19.18
CA PHE A 162 4.14 4.08 -19.72
C PHE A 162 4.49 3.21 -20.94
N ALA A 163 3.53 2.43 -21.46
CA ALA A 163 3.66 1.61 -22.68
C ALA A 163 3.24 2.37 -23.94
#